data_AF-A0A4Z1CAK4-F1
#
_entry.id   AF-A0A4Z1CAK4-F1
#
_cell.length_a   1.000
_cell.length_b   1.000
_cell.length_c   1.000
_cell.angle_alpha   90.00
_cell.angle_beta   90.00
_cell.angle_gamma   90.00
#
_symmetry.space_group_name_H-M   'P 1'
#
loop_
_entity.id
_entity.type
_entity.pdbx_description
1 polymer ?
#
loop_
_entity_poly.entity_id
_entity_poly.type
_entity_poly.pdbx_seq_one_letter_code
_entity_poly.pdbx_strand_id
1 'polypeptide(L)' 'MAELAGYVISYGQNPENLDQKIYVNDAYVMEYTVDGLSEGTWYFSVQAEDDNGLMSPPSDLVSKTFQS' A
#
# COMPACT_ATOMS: atom_id res chain seq x y z
N MET A 1 21.86 9.79 8.03
CA MET A 1 20.52 10.35 7.76
C MET A 1 19.91 9.34 6.83
N ALA A 2 18.84 8.65 7.23
CA ALA A 2 18.22 7.66 6.36
C ALA A 2 17.43 8.40 5.28
N GLU A 3 17.64 8.01 4.02
CA GLU A 3 16.88 8.55 2.89
C GLU A 3 15.69 7.64 2.59
N LEU A 4 14.61 8.23 2.10
CA LEU A 4 13.44 7.45 1.69
C LEU A 4 13.84 6.53 0.53
N ALA A 5 13.59 5.23 0.67
CA ALA A 5 13.84 4.25 -0.37
C ALA A 5 12.60 3.98 -1.23
N GLY A 6 11.41 4.05 -0.62
CA GLY A 6 10.17 3.78 -1.33
C GLY A 6 8.97 3.59 -0.43
N TYR A 7 7.99 2.84 -0.94
CA TYR A 7 6.71 2.61 -0.29
C TYR A 7 6.26 1.16 -0.40
N VAL A 8 5.51 0.69 0.61
CA VAL A 8 4.82 -0.60 0.57
C VAL A 8 3.32 -0.34 0.66
N ILE A 9 2.59 -0.71 -0.39
CA ILE A 9 1.14 -0.65 -0.45
C ILE A 9 0.62 -2.01 0.00
N SER A 10 -0.07 -2.06 1.13
CA SER A 10 -0.78 -3.26 1.60
C SER A 10 -2.26 -3.13 1.25
N TYR A 11 -2.86 -4.19 0.73
CA TYR A 11 -4.28 -4.19 0.35
C TYR A 11 -4.91 -5.57 0.48
N GLY A 12 -6.24 -5.61 0.53
CA GLY A 12 -7.01 -6.84 0.70
C GLY A 12 -8.49 -6.56 0.90
N GLN A 13 -9.31 -7.61 0.94
CA GLN A 13 -10.75 -7.50 1.23
C GLN A 13 -11.07 -7.59 2.73
N ASN A 14 -10.12 -8.00 3.57
CA ASN A 14 -10.27 -7.98 5.02
C ASN A 14 -9.54 -6.76 5.61
N PRO A 15 -10.23 -5.77 6.20
CA PRO A 15 -9.60 -4.57 6.74
C PRO A 15 -8.65 -4.84 7.92
N GLU A 16 -8.85 -5.94 8.65
CA GLU A 16 -7.98 -6.33 9.77
C GLU A 16 -6.75 -7.13 9.33
N ASN A 17 -6.72 -7.61 8.09
CA ASN A 17 -5.61 -8.38 7.55
C ASN A 17 -5.48 -8.15 6.04
N LEU A 18 -4.66 -7.16 5.67
CA LEU A 18 -4.31 -6.88 4.28
C LEU A 18 -3.27 -7.91 3.82
N ASP A 19 -3.73 -8.89 3.06
CA ASP A 19 -2.99 -10.08 2.66
C ASP A 19 -2.12 -9.89 1.40
N GLN A 20 -2.34 -8.80 0.66
CA GLN A 20 -1.59 -8.47 -0.55
C GLN A 20 -0.67 -7.27 -0.33
N LYS A 21 0.50 -7.28 -1.00
CA LYS A 21 1.51 -6.22 -0.91
C LYS A 21 2.11 -5.90 -2.26
N ILE A 22 2.36 -4.62 -2.50
CA ILE A 22 3.13 -4.08 -3.62
C ILE A 22 4.28 -3.27 -3.07
N TYR A 23 5.48 -3.52 -3.58
CA TYR A 23 6.70 -2.80 -3.21
C TYR A 23 7.04 -1.80 -4.31
N VAL A 24 7.00 -0.52 -3.96
CA VAL A 24 7.37 0.60 -4.82
C VAL A 24 8.78 1.03 -4.39
N ASN A 25 9.81 0.42 -4.98
CA ASN A 25 11.23 0.68 -4.66
C ASN A 25 11.76 1.95 -5.34
N ASP A 26 10.96 3.02 -5.33
CA ASP A 26 11.32 4.33 -5.87
C ASP A 26 10.62 5.41 -5.06
N ALA A 27 11.40 6.17 -4.31
CA ALA A 27 10.94 7.26 -3.46
C ALA A 27 10.33 8.45 -4.23
N TYR A 28 10.57 8.56 -5.54
CA TYR A 28 9.98 9.61 -6.38
C TYR A 28 8.59 9.25 -6.90
N VAL A 29 8.15 7.99 -6.74
CA VAL A 29 6.81 7.56 -7.17
C VAL A 29 5.78 8.00 -6.14
N MET A 30 4.94 8.95 -6.53
CA MET A 30 3.88 9.49 -5.66
C MET A 30 2.49 8.91 -5.95
N GLU A 31 2.35 8.12 -7.03
CA GLU A 31 1.08 7.51 -7.44
C GLU A 31 1.32 6.09 -7.94
N TYR A 32 0.42 5.18 -7.59
CA TYR A 32 0.43 3.80 -8.07
C TYR A 32 -0.99 3.33 -8.38
N THR A 33 -1.18 2.64 -9.51
CA THR A 33 -2.47 2.04 -9.88
C THR A 33 -2.47 0.56 -9.56
N VAL A 34 -3.40 0.13 -8.69
CA VAL A 34 -3.67 -1.29 -8.44
C VAL A 34 -4.76 -1.76 -9.39
N ASP A 35 -4.42 -2.71 -10.27
CA ASP A 35 -5.33 -3.31 -11.24
C ASP A 35 -5.73 -4.74 -10.86
N GLY A 36 -6.59 -5.36 -11.66
CA GLY A 36 -7.01 -6.75 -11.47
C GLY A 36 -7.90 -7.02 -10.26
N LEU A 37 -8.46 -5.98 -9.65
CA LEU A 37 -9.34 -6.11 -8.49
C LEU A 37 -10.71 -6.64 -8.89
N SER A 38 -11.14 -7.72 -8.24
CA SER A 38 -12.49 -8.27 -8.40
C SER A 38 -13.54 -7.38 -7.73
N GLU A 39 -14.81 -7.68 -7.99
CA GLU A 39 -15.92 -7.09 -7.25
C GLU A 39 -15.76 -7.26 -5.74
N GLY A 40 -16.29 -6.30 -4.99
CA GLY A 40 -16.22 -6.24 -3.54
C GLY A 40 -15.56 -4.97 -3.02
N THR A 41 -15.47 -4.87 -1.69
CA THR A 41 -14.79 -3.76 -1.01
C THR A 41 -13.34 -4.12 -0.78
N TRP A 42 -12.45 -3.27 -1.27
CA TRP A 42 -11.02 -3.36 -1.11
C TRP A 42 -10.54 -2.29 -0.16
N TYR A 43 -9.58 -2.66 0.67
CA TYR A 43 -8.97 -1.83 1.68
C TYR A 43 -7.49 -1.64 1.36
N PHE A 44 -6.95 -0.45 1.64
CA PHE A 44 -5.58 -0.09 1.32
C PHE A 44 -4.94 0.66 2.48
N SER A 45 -3.66 0.41 2.69
CA SER A 45 -2.77 1.22 3.54
C SER A 45 -1.39 1.30 2.91
N VAL A 46 -0.64 2.36 3.24
CA VAL A 46 0.71 2.59 2.73
C VAL A 46 1.66 2.78 3.89
N GLN A 47 2.87 2.23 3.76
CA GLN A 47 4.00 2.48 4.63
C GLN A 47 5.16 3.04 3.80
N ALA A 48 5.93 3.96 4.37
CA ALA A 48 7.20 4.40 3.81
C ALA A 48 8.32 3.48 4.32
N GLU A 49 9.31 3.23 3.46
CA GLU A 49 10.52 2.46 3.78
C GLU A 49 11.75 3.35 3.52
N ASP A 50 12.68 3.39 4.47
CA ASP A 50 13.98 4.06 4.28
C ASP A 50 15.06 3.11 3.72
N ASP A 51 16.21 3.67 3.38
CA ASP A 51 17.37 2.93 2.84
C ASP A 51 17.98 1.88 3.79
N ASN A 52 17.59 1.87 5.06
CA ASN A 52 17.97 0.87 6.05
C ASN A 52 16.89 -0.20 6.28
N GLY A 53 15.79 -0.14 5.53
CA GLY A 53 14.64 -1.05 5.66
C GLY A 53 13.73 -0.73 6.86
N LEU A 54 13.85 0.46 7.45
CA LEU A 54 12.95 0.88 8.52
C LEU A 54 11.60 1.29 7.93
N MET A 55 10.54 0.67 8.43
CA MET A 55 9.17 0.93 8.02
C MET A 55 8.51 1.99 8.91
N SER A 56 7.77 2.92 8.31
CA SER A 56 6.84 3.79 9.04
C SER A 56 5.68 2.98 9.64
N PRO A 57 4.91 3.55 10.59
CA PRO A 57 3.56 3.07 10.86
C PRO A 57 2.71 3.05 9.58
N PRO A 58 1.73 2.15 9.46
CA PRO A 58 0.78 2.16 8.35
C PRO A 58 -0.04 3.45 8.35
N SER A 59 -0.35 3.95 7.16
CA SER A 59 -1.32 5.03 6.97
C SER A 59 -2.70 4.63 7.48
N ASP A 60 -3.59 5.62 7.57
CA ASP A 60 -5.01 5.36 7.73
C ASP A 60 -5.52 4.43 6.62
N LEU A 61 -6.45 3.58 7.01
CA LEU A 61 -7.08 2.59 6.16
C LEU A 61 -8.13 3.27 5.29
N VAL A 62 -7.96 3.19 3.98
CA VAL A 62 -8.95 3.70 3.00
C VAL A 62 -9.60 2.53 2.28
N SER A 63 -10.78 2.76 1.69
CA SER A 63 -11.51 1.69 1.00
C SER A 63 -12.12 2.14 -0.32
N LYS A 64 -12.34 1.16 -1.21
CA LYS A 64 -13.03 1.35 -2.47
C LYS A 64 -13.84 0.11 -2.82
N THR A 65 -15.08 0.30 -3.26
CA THR A 65 -15.98 -0.79 -3.64
C THR A 65 -16.10 -0.85 -5.17
N PHE A 66 -15.96 -2.05 -5.72
CA PHE A 66 -16.13 -2.33 -7.15
C PHE A 66 -17.36 -3.22 -7.33
N GLN A 67 -18.21 -2.83 -8.28
CA GLN A 67 -19.48 -3.50 -8.62
C GLN A 67 -19.63 -3.44 -10.15
N SER A 68 -20.21 -4.47 -10.75
CA SER A 68 -20.61 -4.49 -12.17
C SER A 68 -21.72 -3.50 -12.50
#